data_AF-A0A973R0E6-F1
#
_entry.id   AF-A0A973R0E6-F1
#
_cell.length_a   1.000
_cell.length_b   1.000
_cell.length_c   1.000
_cell.angle_alpha   90.00
_cell.angle_beta   90.00
_cell.angle_gamma   90.00
#
_symmetry.space_group_name_H-M   'P 1'
#
loop_
_entity.id
_entity.type
_entity.pdbx_description
1 polymer ?
#
loop_
_entity_poly.entity_id
_entity_poly.type
_entity_poly.pdbx_seq_one_letter_code
_entity_poly.pdbx_strand_id
1 'polypeptide(L)'
;MILLRLARTAATAAAPPLNPEIVVDVLWAVAKPGDRLEHVRARSGPAPDVVDLAMFHAGSGPVPARDLALRLSRRALATAPLLSGWVVAPLATGPEKQLLPCRGRTDHLRL
;
A
#
# COMPACT_ATOMS: atom_id res chain seq x y z
N MET A 1 -10.52 0.58 11.50
CA MET A 1 -10.08 0.91 10.13
C MET A 1 -8.57 1.00 10.10
N ILE A 2 -7.91 0.39 9.12
CA ILE A 2 -6.46 0.45 8.90
C ILE A 2 -6.19 1.09 7.55
N LEU A 3 -5.29 2.07 7.52
CA LEU A 3 -4.85 2.72 6.28
C LEU A 3 -3.51 2.17 5.85
N LEU A 4 -3.42 1.71 4.61
CA LEU A 4 -2.19 1.23 3.99
C LEU A 4 -1.98 1.97 2.66
N ARG A 5 -0.72 2.00 2.23
CA ARG A 5 -0.30 2.49 0.92
C ARG A 5 0.39 1.36 0.18
N LEU A 6 -0.07 1.10 -1.05
CA LEU A 6 0.67 0.34 -2.04
C LEU A 6 1.46 1.33 -2.90
N ALA A 7 2.73 1.05 -3.15
CA ALA A 7 3.56 1.82 -4.05
C ALA A 7 4.40 0.89 -4.93
N ARG A 8 4.54 1.20 -6.21
CA ARG A 8 5.47 0.49 -7.09
C ARG A 8 6.91 0.89 -6.75
N THR A 9 7.79 -0.06 -6.49
CA THR A 9 9.23 0.20 -6.38
C THR A 9 9.75 0.57 -7.77
N ALA A 10 10.45 1.69 -7.88
CA ALA A 10 10.93 2.20 -9.17
C ALA A 10 11.83 1.19 -9.88
N ALA A 11 11.33 0.60 -10.96
CA ALA A 11 12.12 -0.15 -11.94
C ALA A 11 11.47 -0.24 -13.34
N THR A 12 10.19 0.08 -13.50
CA THR A 12 9.52 -0.09 -14.80
C THR A 12 8.93 1.22 -15.29
N ALA A 13 9.69 1.92 -16.14
CA ALA A 13 9.14 3.01 -16.94
C ALA A 13 8.08 2.42 -17.88
N ALA A 14 6.89 3.03 -17.90
CA ALA A 14 5.77 2.77 -18.83
C ALA A 14 4.72 1.68 -18.48
N ALA A 15 4.65 1.15 -17.26
CA ALA A 15 3.48 0.34 -16.89
C ALA A 15 2.26 1.25 -16.59
N PRO A 16 1.07 0.95 -17.16
CA PRO A 16 -0.12 1.78 -16.96
C PRO A 16 -0.49 1.91 -15.48
N PRO A 17 -1.20 3.00 -15.11
CA PRO A 17 -1.67 3.20 -13.75
C PRO A 17 -2.59 2.05 -13.34
N LEU A 18 -2.42 1.57 -12.11
CA LEU A 18 -3.22 0.49 -11.57
C LEU A 18 -4.61 1.01 -11.18
N ASN A 19 -5.67 0.40 -11.71
CA ASN A 19 -7.03 0.70 -11.30
C ASN A 19 -7.25 0.26 -9.83
N PRO A 20 -7.64 1.17 -8.91
CA PRO A 20 -7.88 0.82 -7.51
C PRO A 20 -8.90 -0.29 -7.30
N GLU A 21 -9.93 -0.41 -8.14
CA GLU A 21 -10.94 -1.46 -8.00
C GLU A 21 -10.35 -2.86 -8.25
N ILE A 22 -9.35 -2.99 -9.14
CA ILE A 22 -8.64 -4.26 -9.32
C ILE A 22 -7.92 -4.66 -8.02
N VAL A 23 -7.41 -3.70 -7.25
CA VAL A 23 -6.78 -3.99 -5.96
C VAL A 23 -7.81 -4.49 -4.95
N VAL A 24 -9.01 -3.92 -4.94
CA VAL A 24 -10.14 -4.39 -4.13
C VAL A 24 -10.48 -5.84 -4.49
N ASP A 25 -10.65 -6.14 -5.77
CA ASP A 25 -10.97 -7.49 -6.26
C ASP A 25 -9.90 -8.51 -5.87
N VAL A 26 -8.63 -8.17 -6.05
CA VAL A 26 -7.51 -9.04 -5.65
C VAL A 26 -7.51 -9.27 -4.14
N LEU A 27 -7.71 -8.24 -3.33
CA LEU A 27 -7.73 -8.37 -1.87
C LEU A 27 -8.87 -9.27 -1.39
N TRP A 28 -10.06 -9.15 -2.00
CA TRP A 28 -11.18 -10.05 -1.73
C TRP A 28 -10.91 -11.48 -2.17
N ALA A 29 -10.34 -11.67 -3.36
CA ALA A 29 -10.05 -12.99 -3.91
C ALA A 29 -9.07 -13.80 -3.05
N VAL A 30 -8.12 -13.14 -2.37
CA VAL A 30 -7.07 -13.81 -1.58
C VAL A 30 -7.34 -13.80 -0.06
N ALA A 31 -8.41 -13.13 0.37
CA ALA A 31 -8.81 -13.08 1.76
C ALA A 31 -9.22 -14.48 2.25
N LYS A 32 -8.82 -14.80 3.48
CA LYS A 32 -9.22 -16.02 4.20
C LYS A 32 -10.12 -15.63 5.37
N PRO A 33 -10.95 -16.55 5.89
CA PRO A 33 -11.77 -16.29 7.07
C PRO A 33 -10.98 -15.73 8.27
N GLY A 34 -9.75 -16.23 8.46
CA GLY A 34 -8.83 -15.76 9.52
C GLY A 34 -8.28 -14.35 9.32
N ASP A 35 -8.39 -13.76 8.14
CA ASP A 35 -8.05 -12.35 7.92
C ASP A 35 -9.14 -11.44 8.48
N ARG A 36 -10.39 -11.92 8.65
CA ARG A 36 -11.54 -11.18 9.19
C ARG A 36 -11.85 -9.89 8.42
N LEU A 37 -11.58 -9.84 7.12
CA LEU A 37 -11.88 -8.69 6.28
C LEU A 37 -13.41 -8.51 6.15
N GLU A 38 -13.91 -7.34 6.50
CA GLU A 38 -15.34 -6.98 6.35
C GLU A 38 -15.55 -6.02 5.18
N HIS A 39 -14.63 -5.08 5.02
CA HIS A 39 -14.74 -4.05 3.99
C HIS A 39 -13.36 -3.59 3.54
N VAL A 40 -13.23 -3.28 2.26
CA VAL A 40 -12.05 -2.63 1.69
C VAL A 40 -12.48 -1.53 0.73
N ARG A 41 -11.76 -0.41 0.76
CA ARG A 41 -11.81 0.64 -0.24
C ARG A 41 -10.39 0.90 -0.74
N ALA A 42 -10.28 1.18 -2.02
CA ALA A 42 -9.05 1.66 -2.62
C ALA A 42 -9.32 2.97 -3.34
N ARG A 43 -8.30 3.82 -3.42
CA ARG A 43 -8.30 5.00 -4.27
C ARG A 43 -6.92 5.22 -4.86
N SER A 44 -6.87 5.94 -5.99
CA SER A 44 -5.60 6.46 -6.49
C SER A 44 -4.97 7.36 -5.43
N GLY A 45 -3.67 7.12 -5.18
CA GLY A 45 -2.86 7.91 -4.28
C GLY A 45 -2.36 9.20 -4.94
N PRO A 46 -1.43 9.92 -4.28
CA PRO A 46 -0.91 11.20 -4.77
C PRO A 46 -0.02 11.11 -6.01
N ALA A 47 0.34 9.89 -6.46
CA ALA A 47 1.16 9.66 -7.65
C ALA A 47 0.62 8.45 -8.45
N PRO A 48 0.91 8.34 -9.76
CA PRO A 48 0.37 7.28 -10.63
C PRO A 48 0.67 5.85 -10.18
N ASP A 49 1.78 5.67 -9.48
CA ASP A 49 2.27 4.37 -8.97
C ASP A 49 1.93 4.16 -7.49
N VAL A 50 0.89 4.84 -6.99
CA VAL A 50 0.47 4.78 -5.59
C VAL A 50 -1.03 4.52 -5.50
N VAL A 51 -1.41 3.56 -4.66
CA VAL A 51 -2.80 3.27 -4.31
C VAL A 51 -2.94 3.31 -2.79
N ASP A 52 -3.88 4.11 -2.29
CA ASP A 52 -4.19 4.18 -0.86
C ASP A 52 -5.38 3.26 -0.55
N LEU A 53 -5.27 2.50 0.53
CA LEU A 53 -6.22 1.49 0.97
C LEU A 53 -6.80 1.84 2.33
N ALA A 54 -8.10 1.62 2.50
CA ALA A 54 -8.78 1.60 3.79
C ALA A 54 -9.40 0.22 4.00
N MET A 55 -8.96 -0.48 5.05
CA MET A 55 -9.40 -1.84 5.36
C MET A 55 -10.11 -1.90 6.72
N PHE A 56 -11.23 -2.59 6.76
CA PHE A 56 -12.05 -2.82 7.94
C PHE A 56 -12.03 -4.31 8.25
N HIS A 57 -11.74 -4.62 9.51
CA HIS A 57 -11.62 -5.99 9.98
C HIS A 57 -12.57 -6.18 11.17
N ALA A 58 -13.24 -7.32 11.21
CA ALA A 58 -14.17 -7.67 12.27
C ALA A 58 -13.43 -7.80 13.62
N GLY A 59 -13.91 -7.07 14.64
CA GLY A 59 -13.73 -7.32 16.08
C GLY A 59 -12.31 -7.53 16.67
N SER A 60 -12.23 -7.57 18.00
CA SER A 60 -11.01 -7.91 18.75
C SER A 60 -10.67 -9.38 18.56
N GLY A 61 -9.74 -9.67 17.65
CA GLY A 61 -9.03 -10.94 17.61
C GLY A 61 -7.74 -10.84 18.43
N PRO A 62 -7.07 -11.98 18.71
CA PRO A 62 -5.76 -11.95 19.36
C PRO A 62 -4.68 -11.26 18.50
N VAL A 63 -4.91 -11.14 17.19
CA VAL A 63 -4.01 -10.45 16.26
C VAL A 63 -4.46 -9.00 16.05
N PRO A 64 -3.57 -8.01 16.16
CA PRO A 64 -3.85 -6.64 15.78
C PRO A 64 -4.37 -6.51 14.34
N ALA A 65 -5.42 -5.71 14.13
CA ALA A 65 -6.01 -5.48 12.80
C ALA A 65 -4.99 -4.94 11.78
N ARG A 66 -3.98 -4.20 12.23
CA ARG A 66 -2.87 -3.72 11.40
C ARG A 66 -2.06 -4.86 10.80
N ASP A 67 -1.78 -5.89 11.60
CA ASP A 67 -1.00 -7.05 11.18
C ASP A 67 -1.82 -7.93 10.24
N LEU A 68 -3.13 -8.07 10.49
CA LEU A 68 -4.07 -8.71 9.57
C LEU A 68 -4.05 -8.03 8.20
N ALA A 69 -4.20 -6.70 8.17
CA ALA A 69 -4.16 -5.91 6.95
C ALA A 69 -2.84 -6.09 6.18
N LEU A 70 -1.70 -5.97 6.87
CA LEU A 70 -0.38 -6.15 6.25
C LEU A 70 -0.17 -7.56 5.72
N ARG A 71 -0.60 -8.60 6.46
CA ARG A 71 -0.52 -9.99 6.00
C ARG A 71 -1.37 -10.22 4.77
N LEU A 72 -2.59 -9.69 4.75
CA LEU A 72 -3.48 -9.81 3.61
C LEU A 72 -2.91 -9.10 2.37
N SER A 73 -2.43 -7.86 2.53
CA SER A 73 -1.80 -7.12 1.42
C SER A 73 -0.54 -7.81 0.90
N ARG A 74 0.34 -8.32 1.77
CA ARG A 74 1.52 -9.09 1.34
C ARG A 74 1.15 -10.34 0.57
N ARG A 75 0.06 -11.02 0.96
CA ARG A 75 -0.46 -12.16 0.24
C ARG A 75 -0.93 -11.77 -1.15
N ALA A 76 -1.72 -10.70 -1.28
CA ALA A 76 -2.15 -10.17 -2.57
C ALA A 76 -0.96 -9.85 -3.49
N LEU A 77 0.08 -9.18 -2.96
CA LEU A 77 1.32 -8.88 -3.70
C LEU A 77 2.03 -10.15 -4.19
N ALA A 78 2.01 -11.22 -3.40
CA ALA A 78 2.67 -12.48 -3.75
C ALA A 78 1.89 -13.33 -4.76
N THR A 79 0.57 -13.19 -4.84
CA THR A 79 -0.29 -14.07 -5.66
C THR A 79 -0.77 -13.43 -6.96
N ALA A 80 -0.74 -12.10 -7.07
CA ALA A 80 -1.25 -11.39 -8.24
C ALA A 80 -0.08 -10.83 -9.08
N PRO A 81 0.24 -11.43 -10.26
CA PRO A 81 1.33 -10.94 -11.11
C PRO A 81 1.22 -9.47 -11.50
N LEU A 82 0.00 -8.92 -11.60
CA LEU A 82 -0.26 -7.49 -11.86
C LEU A 82 0.27 -6.55 -10.77
N LEU A 83 0.51 -7.08 -9.56
CA LEU A 83 1.09 -6.37 -8.43
C LEU A 83 2.60 -6.64 -8.27
N SER A 84 3.24 -7.24 -9.28
CA SER A 84 4.70 -7.42 -9.28
C SER A 84 5.41 -6.08 -9.17
N GLY A 85 6.40 -6.00 -8.27
CA GLY A 85 7.13 -4.77 -8.00
C GLY A 85 6.36 -3.74 -7.17
N TRP A 86 5.19 -4.09 -6.62
CA TRP A 86 4.51 -3.26 -5.63
C TRP A 86 4.90 -3.67 -4.20
N VAL A 87 4.98 -2.68 -3.31
CA VAL A 87 5.22 -2.85 -1.88
C VAL A 87 4.10 -2.23 -1.08
N VAL A 88 3.88 -2.72 0.14
CA VAL A 88 2.86 -2.21 1.07
C VAL A 88 3.50 -1.62 2.31
N ALA A 89 3.01 -0.45 2.73
CA ALA A 89 3.39 0.20 3.98
C ALA A 89 2.16 0.78 4.70
N PRO A 90 2.17 0.89 6.03
CA PRO A 90 1.15 1.65 6.75
C PRO A 90 1.15 3.12 6.34
N LEU A 91 -0.03 3.68 6.14
CA LEU A 91 -0.21 5.10 5.91
C LEU A 91 -0.13 5.81 7.27
N ALA A 92 0.84 6.71 7.47
CA ALA A 92 0.97 7.44 8.72
C ALA A 92 -0.29 8.29 8.96
N THR A 93 -0.98 8.08 10.06
CA THR A 93 -2.12 8.90 10.49
C THR A 93 -1.63 9.93 11.51
N GLY A 94 -1.19 11.10 11.04
CA GLY A 94 -0.79 12.26 11.84
C GLY A 94 -0.59 13.50 10.95
N PRO A 95 -0.81 14.75 11.43
CA PRO A 95 -0.83 15.92 10.59
C PRO A 95 0.61 16.42 10.37
N GLU A 96 1.35 15.85 9.41
CA GLU A 96 2.70 16.36 9.18
C GLU A 96 3.14 16.25 7.73
N LYS A 97 3.56 17.43 7.25
CA LYS A 97 4.54 17.67 6.20
C LYS A 97 5.32 16.40 5.89
N GLN A 98 5.14 15.89 4.67
CA GLN A 98 6.14 15.06 4.03
C GLN A 98 7.46 15.84 4.05
N LEU A 99 8.28 15.57 5.05
CA LEU A 99 9.73 15.65 4.93
C LEU A 99 10.07 14.75 3.75
N LEU A 100 10.24 15.38 2.59
CA LEU A 100 10.97 14.80 1.48
C LEU A 100 12.29 14.26 2.05
N PRO A 101 12.74 13.06 1.65
CA PRO A 101 14.09 12.66 1.95
C PRO A 101 15.02 13.73 1.41
N CYS A 102 15.82 14.34 2.29
CA CYS A 102 16.89 15.26 1.94
C CYS A 102 17.67 14.62 0.79
N ARG A 103 17.50 15.15 -0.42
CA ARG A 103 18.28 14.73 -1.58
C ARG A 103 19.71 15.15 -1.26
N GLY A 104 20.55 14.16 -1.00
CA GLY A 104 21.96 14.39 -0.76
C GLY A 104 22.61 15.13 -1.93
N ARG A 105 23.33 16.18 -1.55
CA ARG A 105 24.67 16.57 -2.03
C ARG A 105 24.83 16.91 -3.52
N THR A 106 25.28 18.13 -3.77
CA THR A 106 26.35 18.35 -4.76
C THR A 106 27.27 19.45 -4.26
N ASP A 107 28.52 19.05 -4.01
CA ASP A 107 29.68 19.93 -3.96
C ASP A 107 29.69 20.86 -5.18
N HIS A 108 29.88 22.15 -4.95
CA HIS A 108 30.65 22.97 -5.88
C HIS A 108 31.52 23.94 -5.09
N LEU A 109 32.84 23.67 -5.15
CA LEU A 109 33.89 24.65 -4.95
C LEU A 109 33.53 25.98 -5.62
N ARG A 110 33.89 27.08 -4.96
CA ARG A 110 34.68 28.17 -5.58
C ARG A 110 35.29 29.06 -4.49
N LEU A 111 36.63 28.99 -4.46
CA LEU A 111 37.65 30.02 -4.22
C LEU A 111 37.36 31.13 -3.21
#